data_AF-A0A4R2R1S1-F1
#
_entry.id   AF-A0A4R2R1S1-F1
#
_cell.length_a   1.000
_cell.length_b   1.000
_cell.length_c   1.000
_cell.angle_alpha   90.00
_cell.angle_beta   90.00
_cell.angle_gamma   90.00
#
_symmetry.space_group_name_H-M   'P 1'
#
loop_
_entity.id
_entity.type
_entity.pdbx_description
1 polymer ?
#
loop_
_entity_poly.entity_id
_entity_poly.type
_entity_poly.pdbx_seq_one_letter_code
_entity_poly.pdbx_strand_id
1 'polypeptide(L)'
;MLDYSEESLKDADRLLSLITEPGQTPEETLVLSVGAYLGETTLQLLGGEWRLDEEVLTDSSVLIGGCELWPFRRVRQRIYYGTANPLYAWFEMARAGAQQEVKKLLHGQEQATLIRPTGQDPLVIKITKSPRNR
;
A
#
# COMPACT_ATOMS: atom_id res chain seq x y z
N MET A 1 -1.33 -2.48 22.01
CA MET A 1 -1.56 -3.90 21.67
C MET A 1 -1.82 -3.94 20.17
N LEU A 2 -1.23 -4.88 19.42
CA LEU A 2 -1.50 -5.00 17.98
C LEU A 2 -2.77 -5.84 17.78
N ASP A 3 -3.91 -5.18 17.73
CA ASP A 3 -5.25 -5.77 17.80
C ASP A 3 -6.10 -5.54 16.54
N TYR A 4 -5.45 -5.19 15.42
CA TYR A 4 -6.10 -4.87 14.15
C TYR A 4 -7.07 -3.67 14.24
N SER A 5 -6.95 -2.83 15.27
CA SER A 5 -7.64 -1.54 15.32
C SER A 5 -6.92 -0.48 14.51
N GLU A 6 -7.62 0.60 14.16
CA GLU A 6 -7.02 1.76 13.51
C GLU A 6 -5.89 2.39 14.34
N GLU A 7 -6.06 2.46 15.68
CA GLU A 7 -5.03 3.03 16.56
C GLU A 7 -3.77 2.15 16.59
N SER A 8 -3.93 0.82 16.50
CA SER A 8 -2.80 -0.11 16.47
C SER A 8 -1.90 0.05 15.24
N LEU A 9 -2.40 0.62 14.13
CA LEU A 9 -1.56 0.99 12.98
C LEU A 9 -0.61 2.15 13.30
N LYS A 10 -1.05 3.10 14.14
CA LYS A 10 -0.20 4.18 14.63
C LYS A 10 0.85 3.63 15.59
N ASP A 11 0.48 2.67 16.43
CA ASP A 11 1.42 1.95 17.29
C ASP A 11 2.47 1.18 16.48
N ALA A 12 2.07 0.52 15.39
CA ALA A 12 3.01 -0.14 14.47
C ALA A 12 3.99 0.86 13.82
N ASP A 13 3.52 2.04 13.43
CA ASP A 13 4.38 3.10 12.88
C ASP A 13 5.37 3.65 13.92
N ARG A 14 4.90 3.84 15.17
CA ARG A 14 5.76 4.21 16.31
C ARG A 14 6.82 3.14 16.55
N LEU A 15 6.44 1.86 16.55
CA LEU A 15 7.37 0.76 16.73
C LEU A 15 8.46 0.75 15.66
N LEU A 16 8.10 0.93 14.37
CA LEU A 16 9.09 1.06 13.30
C LEU A 16 10.08 2.21 13.56
N SER A 17 9.62 3.32 14.13
CA SER A 17 10.49 4.46 14.49
C SER A 17 11.47 4.15 15.63
N LEU A 18 11.16 3.16 16.47
CA LEU A 18 12.02 2.74 17.57
C LEU A 18 13.06 1.70 17.15
N ILE A 19 12.76 0.91 16.12
CA ILE A 19 13.57 -0.25 15.72
C ILE A 19 14.25 -0.09 14.36
N THR A 20 14.01 1.02 13.66
CA THR A 20 14.64 1.32 12.37
C THR A 20 15.13 2.77 12.30
N GLU A 21 16.15 2.99 11.48
CA GLU A 21 16.67 4.31 11.16
C GLU A 21 16.40 4.66 9.68
N PRO A 22 16.06 5.93 9.36
CA PRO A 22 15.92 6.34 7.96
C PRO A 22 17.19 6.06 7.15
N GLY A 23 17.03 5.55 5.92
CA GLY A 23 18.13 5.12 5.05
C GLY A 23 18.63 3.69 5.32
N GLN A 24 18.15 3.03 6.37
CA GLN A 24 18.44 1.62 6.65
C GLN A 24 17.89 0.74 5.52
N THR A 25 18.65 -0.28 5.12
CA THR A 25 18.16 -1.34 4.24
C THR A 25 17.02 -2.10 4.93
N PRO A 26 15.81 -2.17 4.35
CA PRO A 26 14.68 -2.86 4.97
C PRO A 26 14.98 -4.35 5.16
N GLU A 27 14.83 -4.84 6.39
CA GLU A 27 14.91 -6.26 6.68
C GLU A 27 13.64 -6.98 6.19
N GLU A 28 13.80 -8.07 5.44
CA GLU A 28 12.69 -8.77 4.80
C GLU A 28 11.67 -9.32 5.81
N THR A 29 12.13 -9.89 6.93
CA THR A 29 11.24 -10.41 7.99
C THR A 29 10.36 -9.32 8.58
N LEU A 30 10.94 -8.13 8.81
CA LEU A 30 10.22 -6.98 9.35
C LEU A 30 9.21 -6.44 8.33
N VAL A 31 9.61 -6.35 7.07
CA VAL A 31 8.73 -5.95 5.95
C VAL A 31 7.56 -6.90 5.83
N LEU A 32 7.79 -8.21 5.86
CA LEU A 32 6.75 -9.23 5.79
C LEU A 32 5.81 -9.14 6.99
N SER A 33 6.35 -9.05 8.20
CA SER A 33 5.53 -9.05 9.43
C SER A 33 4.64 -7.80 9.51
N VAL A 34 5.21 -6.62 9.32
CA VAL A 34 4.47 -5.36 9.42
C VAL A 34 3.59 -5.15 8.18
N GLY A 35 4.03 -5.59 7.01
CA GLY A 35 3.25 -5.51 5.78
C GLY A 35 2.01 -6.41 5.81
N ALA A 36 2.17 -7.65 6.28
CA ALA A 36 1.04 -8.55 6.50
C ALA A 36 0.08 -7.96 7.54
N TYR A 37 0.59 -7.43 8.65
CA TYR A 37 -0.24 -6.77 9.65
C TYR A 37 -1.01 -5.57 9.10
N LEU A 38 -0.35 -4.69 8.34
CA LEU A 38 -0.98 -3.54 7.69
C LEU A 38 -2.09 -3.97 6.73
N GLY A 39 -1.81 -4.94 5.86
CA GLY A 39 -2.78 -5.46 4.90
C GLY A 39 -3.98 -6.09 5.60
N GLU A 40 -3.73 -6.98 6.56
CA GLU A 40 -4.76 -7.69 7.30
C GLU A 40 -5.65 -6.75 8.13
N THR A 41 -5.03 -5.80 8.85
CA THR A 41 -5.77 -4.77 9.58
C THR A 41 -6.69 -3.97 8.65
N THR A 42 -6.19 -3.63 7.46
CA THR A 42 -6.95 -2.85 6.49
C THR A 42 -8.11 -3.65 5.92
N LEU A 43 -7.90 -4.93 5.60
CA LEU A 43 -8.96 -5.83 5.14
C LEU A 43 -10.03 -6.07 6.21
N GLN A 44 -9.65 -6.21 7.48
CA GLN A 44 -10.62 -6.36 8.57
C GLN A 44 -11.49 -5.12 8.76
N LEU A 45 -10.90 -3.93 8.63
CA LEU A 45 -11.61 -2.66 8.85
C LEU A 45 -12.42 -2.20 7.64
N LEU A 46 -11.99 -2.51 6.41
CA LEU A 46 -12.58 -1.99 5.18
C LEU A 46 -13.20 -3.07 4.28
N GLY A 47 -13.01 -4.35 4.61
CA GLY A 47 -13.30 -5.47 3.72
C GLY A 47 -12.28 -5.59 2.57
N GLY A 48 -12.53 -6.54 1.67
CA GLY A 48 -11.67 -6.81 0.52
C GLY A 48 -11.04 -8.20 0.56
N GLU A 49 -9.98 -8.39 -0.22
CA GLU A 49 -9.25 -9.65 -0.29
C GLU A 49 -7.76 -9.46 -0.57
N TRP A 50 -6.96 -10.46 -0.19
CA TRP A 50 -5.56 -10.54 -0.60
C TRP A 50 -5.47 -11.04 -2.04
N ARG A 51 -4.53 -10.45 -2.79
CA ARG A 51 -4.02 -10.98 -4.05
C ARG A 51 -2.56 -11.33 -3.84
N LEU A 52 -2.30 -12.62 -3.64
CA LEU A 52 -0.97 -13.13 -3.39
C LEU A 52 -0.17 -13.23 -4.69
N ASP A 53 1.09 -12.83 -4.64
CA ASP A 53 2.06 -13.13 -5.70
C ASP A 53 2.77 -14.45 -5.35
N GLU A 54 2.78 -15.39 -6.30
CA GLU A 54 3.26 -16.77 -6.09
C GLU A 54 4.79 -16.86 -6.04
N GLU A 55 5.49 -15.89 -6.60
CA GLU A 55 6.96 -15.88 -6.69
C GLU A 55 7.56 -15.03 -5.58
N VAL A 56 7.03 -13.83 -5.37
CA VAL A 56 7.59 -12.84 -4.45
C VAL A 56 6.50 -12.38 -3.49
N LEU A 57 6.46 -12.96 -2.29
CA LEU A 57 5.40 -12.67 -1.30
C LEU A 57 5.25 -11.17 -1.00
N THR A 58 6.35 -10.40 -0.98
CA THR A 58 6.31 -8.94 -0.77
C THR A 58 5.74 -8.11 -1.93
N ASP A 59 5.45 -8.73 -3.07
CA ASP A 59 4.71 -8.11 -4.17
C ASP A 59 3.20 -8.39 -4.11
N SER A 60 2.75 -9.15 -3.11
CA SER A 60 1.32 -9.34 -2.84
C SER A 60 0.64 -8.02 -2.48
N SER A 61 -0.63 -7.90 -2.89
CA SER A 61 -1.47 -6.71 -2.73
C SER A 61 -2.77 -7.03 -2.01
N VAL A 62 -3.47 -5.99 -1.56
CA VAL A 62 -4.85 -6.06 -1.10
C VAL A 62 -5.77 -5.35 -2.09
N LEU A 63 -6.94 -5.93 -2.33
CA LEU A 63 -8.00 -5.39 -3.18
C LEU A 63 -9.15 -4.89 -2.31
N ILE A 64 -9.39 -3.58 -2.31
CA ILE A 64 -10.39 -2.93 -1.44
C ILE A 64 -11.21 -1.96 -2.30
N GLY A 65 -12.50 -2.20 -2.43
CA GLY A 65 -13.40 -1.30 -3.19
C GLY A 65 -13.01 -1.13 -4.67
N GLY A 66 -12.28 -2.08 -5.26
CA GLY A 66 -11.75 -1.97 -6.63
C GLY A 66 -10.39 -1.26 -6.73
N CYS A 67 -9.79 -0.84 -5.62
CA CYS A 67 -8.43 -0.33 -5.55
C CYS A 67 -7.46 -1.43 -5.13
N GLU A 68 -6.33 -1.54 -5.84
CA GLU A 68 -5.23 -2.45 -5.51
C GLU A 68 -4.13 -1.67 -4.77
N LEU A 69 -3.70 -2.17 -3.60
CA LEU A 69 -2.70 -1.52 -2.75
C LEU A 69 -1.64 -2.52 -2.27
N TRP A 70 -0.39 -2.07 -2.12
CA TRP A 70 0.76 -2.94 -1.79
C TRP A 70 1.34 -2.65 -0.40
N PRO A 71 0.93 -3.38 0.65
CA PRO A 71 1.32 -3.04 2.02
C PRO A 71 2.82 -3.27 2.32
N PHE A 72 3.43 -4.33 1.78
CA PHE A 72 4.86 -4.60 1.98
C PHE A 72 5.75 -3.51 1.39
N ARG A 73 5.38 -3.00 0.20
CA ARG A 73 6.06 -1.88 -0.43
C ARG A 73 5.96 -0.61 0.40
N ARG A 74 4.78 -0.37 1.01
CA ARG A 74 4.60 0.76 1.93
C ARG A 74 5.53 0.66 3.13
N VAL A 75 5.69 -0.54 3.72
CA VAL A 75 6.60 -0.75 4.85
C VAL A 75 8.06 -0.52 4.43
N ARG A 76 8.49 -1.04 3.28
CA ARG A 76 9.84 -0.75 2.74
C ARG A 76 10.09 0.75 2.60
N GLN A 77 9.12 1.49 2.05
CA GLN A 77 9.18 2.95 1.95
C GLN A 77 9.25 3.62 3.32
N ARG A 78 8.46 3.14 4.28
CA ARG A 78 8.42 3.70 5.63
C ARG A 78 9.73 3.52 6.39
N ILE A 79 10.40 2.38 6.22
CA ILE A 79 11.71 2.10 6.81
C ILE A 79 12.76 3.00 6.14
N TYR A 80 12.82 3.00 4.81
CA TYR A 80 13.86 3.70 4.08
C TYR A 80 13.73 5.23 4.15
N TYR A 81 12.54 5.79 3.99
CA TYR A 81 12.30 7.24 3.97
C TYR A 81 11.90 7.82 5.33
N GLY A 82 11.84 7.01 6.39
CA GLY A 82 11.37 7.45 7.69
C GLY A 82 9.90 7.90 7.67
N THR A 83 9.54 8.85 8.55
CA THR A 83 8.16 9.28 8.81
C THR A 83 7.50 10.07 7.68
N ALA A 84 8.19 10.33 6.58
CA ALA A 84 7.61 10.97 5.40
C ALA A 84 6.46 10.14 4.79
N ASN A 85 6.47 8.83 5.02
CA ASN A 85 5.53 7.87 4.45
C ASN A 85 4.90 6.97 5.53
N PRO A 86 4.13 7.51 6.49
CA PRO A 86 3.62 6.73 7.62
C PRO A 86 2.62 5.66 7.16
N LEU A 87 2.55 4.55 7.90
CA LEU A 87 1.64 3.43 7.60
C LEU A 87 0.18 3.89 7.65
N TYR A 88 -0.16 4.71 8.64
CA TYR A 88 -1.52 5.23 8.82
C TYR A 88 -2.01 6.05 7.62
N ALA A 89 -1.14 6.84 6.98
CA ALA A 89 -1.53 7.60 5.78
C ALA A 89 -1.89 6.68 4.59
N TRP A 90 -1.27 5.50 4.48
CA TRP A 90 -1.63 4.52 3.46
C TRP A 90 -2.99 3.89 3.73
N PHE A 91 -3.31 3.63 5.01
CA PHE A 91 -4.63 3.15 5.40
C PHE A 91 -5.73 4.18 5.09
N GLU A 92 -5.48 5.47 5.36
CA GLU A 92 -6.42 6.54 5.02
C GLU A 92 -6.64 6.65 3.49
N MET A 93 -5.62 6.40 2.67
CA MET A 93 -5.78 6.29 1.22
C MET A 93 -6.68 5.11 0.82
N ALA A 94 -6.48 3.95 1.45
CA ALA A 94 -7.32 2.77 1.22
C ALA A 94 -8.79 3.04 1.62
N ARG A 95 -8.99 3.69 2.77
CA ARG A 95 -10.31 4.13 3.26
C ARG A 95 -10.98 5.09 2.29
N ALA A 96 -10.25 6.10 1.82
CA ALA A 96 -10.78 7.04 0.83
C ALA A 96 -11.17 6.35 -0.48
N GLY A 97 -10.35 5.40 -0.96
CA GLY A 97 -10.66 4.59 -2.14
C GLY A 97 -11.90 3.70 -1.95
N ALA A 98 -12.06 3.11 -0.77
CA ALA A 98 -13.22 2.28 -0.42
C ALA A 98 -14.52 3.09 -0.29
N GLN A 99 -14.43 4.34 0.22
CA GLN A 99 -15.58 5.22 0.42
C GLN A 99 -15.97 5.98 -0.85
N GLN A 100 -15.04 6.23 -1.76
CA GLN A 100 -15.39 6.73 -3.08
C GLN A 100 -16.19 5.67 -3.81
N GLU A 101 -17.44 6.00 -4.18
CA GLU A 101 -18.18 5.29 -5.22
C GLU A 101 -17.36 5.36 -6.52
N VAL A 102 -16.37 4.47 -6.69
CA VAL A 102 -15.54 4.33 -7.91
C VAL A 102 -16.43 4.06 -9.15
N LYS A 103 -17.73 3.79 -8.95
CA LYS A 103 -18.76 3.74 -9.99
C LYS A 103 -19.18 5.10 -10.59
N LYS A 104 -18.93 6.25 -9.97
CA LYS A 104 -19.33 7.56 -10.55
C LYS A 104 -18.30 8.20 -11.49
N LEU A 105 -17.03 7.79 -11.44
CA LEU A 105 -15.98 8.34 -12.33
C LEU A 105 -15.54 7.38 -13.45
N LEU A 106 -15.71 6.06 -13.29
CA LEU A 106 -15.33 5.09 -14.33
C LEU A 106 -16.36 4.93 -15.46
N HIS A 107 -17.50 5.63 -15.42
CA HIS A 107 -18.39 5.76 -16.59
C HIS A 107 -17.87 6.72 -17.66
N GLY A 108 -16.70 7.34 -17.46
CA GLY A 108 -16.10 8.30 -18.37
C GLY A 108 -14.65 7.97 -18.72
N GLN A 109 -14.43 6.85 -19.41
CA GLN A 109 -13.23 6.52 -20.17
C GLN A 109 -11.92 6.24 -19.39
N GLU A 110 -11.18 5.27 -19.94
CA GLU A 110 -9.78 4.90 -19.70
C GLU A 110 -9.47 3.88 -18.58
N GLN A 111 -8.98 2.72 -19.02
CA GLN A 111 -8.41 1.64 -18.22
C GLN A 111 -7.18 2.14 -17.46
N ALA A 112 -7.31 2.37 -16.16
CA ALA A 112 -6.16 2.59 -15.28
C ALA A 112 -5.40 1.27 -15.10
N THR A 113 -4.37 1.04 -15.91
CA THR A 113 -3.42 -0.06 -15.67
C THR A 113 -2.40 0.45 -14.66
N LEU A 114 -2.53 0.04 -13.40
CA LEU A 114 -1.50 0.24 -12.38
C LEU A 114 -0.27 -0.62 -12.74
N ILE A 115 0.76 0.03 -13.29
CA ILE A 115 2.03 -0.63 -13.65
C ILE A 115 2.73 -1.02 -12.34
N ARG A 116 3.05 -2.31 -12.17
CA ARG A 116 3.86 -2.85 -11.06
C ARG A 116 5.23 -2.14 -11.04
N PRO A 117 5.58 -1.29 -10.05
CA PRO A 117 6.97 -0.87 -9.87
C PRO A 117 7.80 -2.07 -9.42
N THR A 118 8.78 -2.47 -10.22
CA THR A 118 9.78 -3.48 -9.87
C THR A 118 10.74 -2.94 -8.83
N GLY A 119 10.76 -3.58 -7.66
CA GLY A 119 11.92 -3.86 -6.81
C GLY A 119 12.83 -2.74 -6.26
N GLN A 120 13.19 -1.69 -7.02
CA GLN A 120 14.34 -0.85 -6.67
C GLN A 120 14.23 0.67 -6.94
N ASP A 121 13.14 1.21 -7.48
CA ASP A 121 13.09 2.66 -7.78
C ASP A 121 12.00 3.47 -7.03
N PRO A 122 12.31 4.70 -6.57
CA PRO A 122 11.30 5.65 -6.13
C PRO A 122 10.36 6.01 -7.30
N LEU A 123 9.09 5.63 -7.14
CA LEU A 123 7.91 5.96 -7.94
C LEU A 123 8.13 6.92 -9.13
N VAL A 124 8.26 6.37 -10.33
CA VAL A 124 8.04 7.11 -11.59
C VAL A 124 6.58 6.97 -11.99
N ILE A 125 5.78 8.03 -11.81
CA ILE A 125 4.44 8.13 -12.41
C ILE A 125 4.63 8.62 -13.86
N LYS A 126 4.50 7.72 -14.83
CA LYS A 126 4.53 8.11 -16.25
C LYS A 126 3.10 8.23 -16.78
N ILE A 127 2.67 9.47 -17.03
CA ILE A 127 1.40 9.75 -17.71
C ILE A 127 1.61 9.52 -19.21
N THR A 128 1.08 8.44 -19.76
CA THR A 128 1.01 8.24 -21.21
C THR A 128 -0.32 8.75 -21.72
N LYS A 129 -0.30 9.82 -22.52
CA LYS A 129 -1.48 10.26 -23.28
C LYS A 129 -1.73 9.26 -24.42
N SER A 130 -2.94 8.73 -24.52
CA SER A 130 -3.38 8.02 -25.72
C SER A 130 -3.32 8.97 -26.93
N PRO A 131 -2.87 8.51 -28.11
CA PRO A 131 -2.91 9.33 -29.30
C PRO A 131 -4.37 9.63 -29.64
N ARG A 132 -4.71 10.91 -29.82
CA ARG A 132 -5.98 11.32 -30.44
C ARG A 132 -6.02 10.70 -31.83
N ASN A 133 -6.94 9.77 -32.06
CA ASN A 133 -7.30 9.34 -33.42
C ASN A 133 -7.76 10.59 -34.19
N ARG A 134 -7.08 10.85 -35.31
CA ARG A 134 -7.49 11.82 -36.33
C ARG A 134 -8.64 11.26 -37.15
#